data_AF-A0A7J2JLD8-F1
#
_entry.id   AF-A0A7J2JLD8-F1
#
_cell.length_a   1.000
_cell.length_b   1.000
_cell.length_c   1.000
_cell.angle_alpha   90.00
_cell.angle_beta   90.00
_cell.angle_gamma   90.00
#
_symmetry.space_group_name_H-M   'P 1'
#
loop_
_entity.id
_entity.type
_entity.pdbx_description
1 polymer ?
#
loop_
_entity_poly.entity_id
_entity_poly.type
_entity_poly.pdbx_seq_one_letter_code
_entity_poly.pdbx_strand_id
1 'polypeptide(L)'
;MKKGVRDNINAYIFILPFAFIFIVFLFLPFIYSIYLSFNQVTDFSDVFGGLSFVGLKNYLFLFRDKEFWWALVVTLYYALIIIPLNIVVSLLLAILLRKRYRLNSMYRTFFFLPFVLDAFVVGIVWTFIYAGRYGLLVNILKPLIGSIYETGFLGNAKTVMPSVALAMTLKGAGFGMILYIAALDGIPKEVYEAAELDGATGLKKLWYITLPLIQPVTTFMVIIGIIGALSAFAEFYAMTGGGPIVYKWGAPLGMTKVTGLYLFNHFSNLRLGLAAATSFVLLVLALGLSITYSKIQRKR
;
A
#
# COMPACT_ATOMS: atom_id res chain seq x y z
N MET A 1 38.78 30.94 9.31
CA MET A 1 38.06 30.21 8.23
C MET A 1 37.07 31.14 7.56
N LYS A 2 36.99 31.16 6.22
CA LYS A 2 35.95 31.89 5.49
C LYS A 2 34.58 31.42 6.00
N LYS A 3 33.67 32.36 6.28
CA LYS A 3 32.35 32.12 6.91
C LYS A 3 31.60 30.91 6.33
N GLY A 4 31.58 30.78 4.99
CA GLY A 4 30.95 29.64 4.31
C GLY A 4 31.55 28.25 4.58
N VAL A 5 32.84 28.14 4.94
CA VAL A 5 33.45 26.85 5.31
C VAL A 5 33.01 26.42 6.71
N ARG A 6 32.84 27.39 7.63
CA ARG A 6 32.34 27.11 8.99
C ARG A 6 30.86 26.73 8.96
N ASP A 7 30.07 27.40 8.12
CA ASP A 7 28.65 27.10 7.95
C ASP A 7 28.41 25.70 7.34
N ASN A 8 29.24 25.28 6.38
CA ASN A 8 29.18 23.93 5.81
C ASN A 8 29.57 22.84 6.83
N ILE A 9 30.60 23.06 7.64
CA ILE A 9 31.01 22.10 8.67
C ILE A 9 29.92 21.95 9.74
N ASN A 10 29.30 23.06 10.17
CA ASN A 10 28.18 23.01 11.10
C ASN A 10 27.00 22.23 10.50
N ALA A 11 26.67 22.46 9.22
CA ALA A 11 25.62 21.71 8.52
C ALA A 11 25.92 20.19 8.47
N TYR A 12 27.16 19.80 8.16
CA TYR A 12 27.55 18.39 8.16
C TYR A 12 27.48 17.76 9.56
N ILE A 13 27.90 18.47 10.60
CA ILE A 13 27.79 17.99 12.00
C ILE A 13 26.33 17.77 12.38
N PHE A 14 25.40 18.64 11.97
CA PHE A 14 23.97 18.45 12.23
C PHE A 14 23.36 17.27 11.46
N ILE A 15 23.87 16.98 10.26
CA ILE A 15 23.41 15.85 9.45
C ILE A 15 24.01 14.52 9.92
N LEU A 16 25.21 14.54 10.53
CA LEU A 16 25.99 13.34 10.84
C LEU A 16 25.27 12.31 11.73
N PRO A 17 24.53 12.68 12.80
CA PRO A 17 23.78 11.71 13.60
C PRO A 17 22.71 10.98 12.79
N PHE A 18 21.96 11.70 11.95
CA PHE A 18 20.97 11.10 11.05
C PHE A 18 21.65 10.22 9.99
N ALA A 19 22.70 10.73 9.35
CA ALA A 19 23.42 10.00 8.31
C ALA A 19 24.05 8.71 8.86
N PHE A 20 24.59 8.73 10.08
CA PHE A 20 25.12 7.54 10.73
C PHE A 20 24.03 6.47 10.93
N ILE A 21 22.89 6.86 11.53
CA ILE A 21 21.77 5.93 11.74
C ILE A 21 21.25 5.40 10.40
N PHE A 22 21.07 6.28 9.41
CA PHE A 22 20.62 5.90 8.08
C PHE A 22 21.59 4.93 7.40
N ILE A 23 22.89 5.20 7.43
CA ILE A 23 23.89 4.34 6.78
C ILE A 23 23.93 2.97 7.45
N VAL A 24 24.03 2.94 8.78
CA VAL A 24 24.24 1.68 9.54
C VAL A 24 22.99 0.80 9.52
N PHE A 25 21.81 1.38 9.73
CA PHE A 25 20.59 0.60 9.95
C PHE A 25 19.67 0.50 8.72
N LEU A 26 19.91 1.28 7.67
CA LEU A 26 19.07 1.26 6.47
C LEU A 26 19.89 0.97 5.21
N PHE A 27 20.95 1.75 4.96
CA PHE A 27 21.72 1.61 3.73
C PHE A 27 22.56 0.32 3.69
N LEU A 28 23.29 -0.02 4.76
CA LEU A 28 24.10 -1.24 4.81
C LEU A 28 23.24 -2.52 4.67
N PRO A 29 22.13 -2.70 5.42
CA PRO A 29 21.24 -3.86 5.22
C PRO A 29 20.64 -3.92 3.82
N PHE A 30 20.34 -2.77 3.20
CA PHE A 30 19.88 -2.71 1.82
C PHE A 30 20.94 -3.25 0.84
N ILE A 31 22.20 -2.82 0.97
CA ILE A 31 23.30 -3.32 0.15
C ILE A 31 23.54 -4.82 0.41
N TYR A 32 23.47 -5.26 1.66
CA TYR A 32 23.58 -6.68 2.00
C TYR A 32 22.44 -7.51 1.42
N SER A 33 21.21 -6.97 1.35
CA SER A 33 20.10 -7.62 0.65
C SER A 33 20.39 -7.80 -0.85
N ILE A 34 21.02 -6.80 -1.50
CA ILE A 34 21.49 -6.96 -2.90
C ILE A 34 22.47 -8.12 -2.97
N TYR A 35 23.43 -8.19 -2.06
CA TYR A 35 24.37 -9.31 -2.01
C TYR A 35 23.63 -10.65 -1.85
N LEU A 36 22.69 -10.76 -0.92
CA LEU A 36 21.89 -11.98 -0.72
C LEU A 36 21.14 -12.40 -1.97
N SER A 37 20.63 -11.48 -2.80
CA SER A 37 19.84 -11.85 -3.98
C SER A 37 20.60 -12.65 -5.03
N PHE A 38 21.94 -12.53 -5.06
CA PHE A 38 22.82 -13.33 -5.93
C PHE A 38 23.41 -14.56 -5.25
N ASN A 39 23.08 -14.80 -3.98
CA ASN A 39 23.59 -15.90 -3.19
C ASN A 39 22.47 -16.87 -2.77
N GLN A 40 22.85 -18.06 -2.33
CA GLN A 40 21.95 -19.05 -1.74
C GLN A 40 22.54 -19.55 -0.43
N VAL A 41 21.68 -19.71 0.58
CA VAL A 41 22.05 -20.35 1.86
C VAL A 41 22.34 -21.82 1.60
N THR A 42 23.57 -22.22 1.90
CA THR A 42 24.06 -23.60 1.78
C THR A 42 24.37 -24.24 3.12
N ASP A 43 24.75 -23.42 4.10
CA ASP A 43 24.91 -23.86 5.49
C ASP A 43 23.84 -23.22 6.36
N PHE A 44 22.99 -24.06 6.97
CA PHE A 44 21.91 -23.61 7.84
C PHE A 44 22.37 -23.37 9.28
N SER A 45 23.62 -23.75 9.63
CA SER A 45 24.22 -23.45 10.93
C SER A 45 24.77 -22.03 11.01
N ASP A 46 25.21 -21.46 9.88
CA ASP A 46 25.53 -20.05 9.70
C ASP A 46 24.79 -19.48 8.49
N VAL A 47 23.55 -19.06 8.70
CA VAL A 47 22.67 -18.58 7.62
C VAL A 47 23.19 -17.29 6.96
N PHE A 48 24.07 -16.53 7.63
CA PHE A 48 24.59 -15.25 7.14
C PHE A 48 25.99 -15.33 6.54
N GLY A 49 26.82 -16.30 6.95
CA GLY A 49 28.15 -16.57 6.39
C GLY A 49 28.20 -17.77 5.43
N GLY A 50 27.30 -18.73 5.59
CA GLY A 50 27.17 -19.98 4.82
C GLY A 50 26.55 -19.83 3.43
N LEU A 51 26.97 -18.81 2.70
CA LEU A 51 26.39 -18.40 1.42
C LEU A 51 27.23 -18.88 0.24
N SER A 52 26.57 -19.42 -0.77
CA SER A 52 27.20 -19.72 -2.07
C SER A 52 26.71 -18.76 -3.15
N PHE A 53 27.62 -18.26 -3.97
CA PHE A 53 27.27 -17.40 -5.09
C PHE A 53 26.59 -18.21 -6.19
N VAL A 54 25.35 -17.87 -6.50
CA VAL A 54 24.52 -18.55 -7.51
C VAL A 54 24.21 -17.67 -8.73
N GLY A 55 24.73 -16.44 -8.76
CA GLY A 55 24.48 -15.48 -9.83
C GLY A 55 22.99 -15.19 -9.99
N LEU A 56 22.45 -15.33 -11.21
CA LEU A 56 21.06 -15.01 -11.53
C LEU A 56 20.06 -16.15 -11.30
N LYS A 57 20.46 -17.27 -10.68
CA LYS A 57 19.57 -18.44 -10.49
C LYS A 57 18.30 -18.10 -9.71
N ASN A 58 18.38 -17.27 -8.68
CA ASN A 58 17.20 -16.83 -7.91
C ASN A 58 16.20 -16.08 -8.80
N TYR A 59 16.68 -15.17 -9.65
CA TYR A 59 15.84 -14.42 -10.58
C TYR A 59 15.21 -15.33 -11.64
N LEU A 60 16.00 -16.23 -12.25
CA LEU A 60 15.51 -17.21 -13.23
C LEU A 60 14.43 -18.14 -12.64
N PHE A 61 14.57 -18.51 -11.37
CA PHE A 61 13.55 -19.28 -10.65
C PHE A 61 12.25 -18.48 -10.54
N LEU A 62 12.30 -17.23 -10.09
CA LEU A 62 11.11 -16.38 -9.94
C LEU A 62 10.33 -16.25 -11.26
N PHE A 63 11.01 -16.03 -12.38
CA PHE A 63 10.35 -15.91 -13.69
C PHE A 63 9.69 -17.20 -14.18
N ARG A 64 10.06 -18.37 -13.64
CA ARG A 64 9.45 -19.67 -13.97
C ARG A 64 8.44 -20.14 -12.94
N ASP A 65 8.39 -19.49 -11.77
CA ASP A 65 7.54 -19.90 -10.68
C ASP A 65 6.10 -19.41 -10.87
N LYS A 66 5.18 -20.36 -11.03
CA LYS A 66 3.74 -20.08 -11.17
C LYS A 66 3.19 -19.36 -9.94
N GLU A 67 3.71 -19.67 -8.76
CA GLU A 67 3.22 -19.08 -7.51
C GLU A 67 3.59 -17.59 -7.45
N PHE A 68 4.81 -17.22 -7.86
CA PHE A 68 5.24 -15.83 -7.97
C PHE A 68 4.36 -15.02 -8.92
N TRP A 69 4.13 -15.52 -10.13
CA TRP A 69 3.28 -14.84 -11.12
C TRP A 69 1.84 -14.70 -10.63
N TRP A 70 1.31 -15.70 -9.94
CA TRP A 70 -0.01 -15.62 -9.34
C TRP A 70 -0.04 -14.56 -8.24
N ALA A 71 0.96 -14.54 -7.37
CA ALA A 71 1.07 -13.54 -6.32
C ALA A 71 1.14 -12.12 -6.90
N LEU A 72 1.86 -11.93 -8.00
CA LEU A 72 1.91 -10.65 -8.71
C LEU A 72 0.53 -10.25 -9.27
N VAL A 73 -0.19 -11.17 -9.90
CA VAL A 73 -1.56 -10.92 -10.40
C VAL A 73 -2.51 -10.55 -9.26
N VAL A 74 -2.47 -11.29 -8.16
CA VAL A 74 -3.30 -11.04 -6.97
C VAL A 74 -2.97 -9.67 -6.37
N THR A 75 -1.69 -9.29 -6.34
CA THR A 75 -1.23 -7.99 -5.82
C THR A 75 -1.67 -6.84 -6.71
N LEU A 76 -1.59 -6.99 -8.04
CA LEU A 76 -2.09 -6.00 -8.99
C LEU A 76 -3.62 -5.89 -8.96
N TYR A 77 -4.31 -7.03 -8.79
CA TYR A 77 -5.76 -7.05 -8.60
C TYR A 77 -6.15 -6.31 -7.31
N TYR A 78 -5.42 -6.54 -6.21
CA TYR A 78 -5.58 -5.79 -4.98
C TYR A 78 -5.36 -4.29 -5.21
N ALA A 79 -4.25 -3.90 -5.85
CA ALA A 79 -3.91 -2.52 -6.18
C ALA A 79 -5.04 -1.82 -6.96
N LEU A 80 -5.61 -2.51 -7.96
CA LEU A 80 -6.69 -2.00 -8.80
C LEU A 80 -7.98 -1.72 -8.00
N ILE A 81 -8.20 -2.40 -6.88
CA ILE A 81 -9.36 -2.17 -6.00
C ILE A 81 -9.03 -1.11 -4.94
N ILE A 82 -7.95 -1.29 -4.18
CA ILE A 82 -7.64 -0.48 -3.01
C ILE A 82 -7.33 0.97 -3.40
N ILE A 83 -6.60 1.21 -4.50
CA ILE A 83 -6.15 2.57 -4.86
C ILE A 83 -7.33 3.46 -5.24
N PRO A 84 -8.23 3.08 -6.19
CA PRO A 84 -9.38 3.90 -6.51
C PRO A 84 -10.34 4.04 -5.32
N LEU A 85 -10.58 2.96 -4.58
CA LEU A 85 -11.47 2.99 -3.42
C LEU A 85 -10.97 3.96 -2.36
N ASN A 86 -9.68 3.92 -2.04
CA ASN A 86 -9.07 4.84 -1.08
C ASN A 86 -9.11 6.30 -1.55
N ILE A 87 -8.85 6.57 -2.84
CA ILE A 87 -8.96 7.91 -3.42
C ILE A 87 -10.39 8.45 -3.30
N VAL A 88 -11.38 7.65 -3.72
CA VAL A 88 -12.79 8.05 -3.71
C VAL A 88 -13.26 8.32 -2.28
N VAL A 89 -13.03 7.39 -1.36
CA VAL A 89 -13.46 7.55 0.04
C VAL A 89 -12.76 8.74 0.70
N SER A 90 -11.46 8.90 0.49
CA SER A 90 -10.69 10.04 1.01
C SER A 90 -11.21 11.38 0.49
N LEU A 91 -11.49 11.47 -0.81
CA LEU A 91 -12.00 12.69 -1.43
C LEU A 91 -13.42 13.02 -0.96
N LEU A 92 -14.29 12.01 -0.83
CA LEU A 92 -15.63 12.18 -0.28
C LEU A 92 -15.58 12.71 1.16
N LEU A 93 -14.76 12.11 2.01
CA LEU A 93 -14.55 12.59 3.38
C LEU A 93 -14.00 14.01 3.40
N ALA A 94 -13.05 14.34 2.52
CA ALA A 94 -12.50 15.68 2.41
C ALA A 94 -13.57 16.71 2.03
N ILE A 95 -14.39 16.44 1.00
CA ILE A 95 -15.47 17.34 0.58
C ILE A 95 -16.49 17.55 1.70
N LEU A 96 -16.87 16.48 2.40
CA LEU A 96 -17.83 16.53 3.52
C LEU A 96 -17.29 17.34 4.70
N LEU A 97 -16.02 17.14 5.05
CA LEU A 97 -15.39 17.72 6.24
C LEU A 97 -14.56 18.98 5.96
N ARG A 98 -14.61 19.50 4.73
CA ARG A 98 -14.00 20.79 4.36
C ARG A 98 -14.79 21.97 4.94
N LYS A 99 -16.12 21.95 4.87
CA LYS A 99 -16.99 23.05 5.32
C LYS A 99 -16.80 23.34 6.79
N ARG A 100 -16.52 24.57 7.20
CA ARG A 100 -16.21 24.92 8.61
C ARG A 100 -17.42 24.72 9.54
N TYR A 101 -17.50 23.56 10.20
CA TYR A 101 -18.42 23.31 11.32
C TYR A 101 -17.67 23.26 12.65
N ARG A 102 -18.36 23.60 13.75
CA ARG A 102 -17.79 23.64 15.11
C ARG A 102 -17.13 22.32 15.54
N LEU A 103 -17.60 21.18 15.01
CA LEU A 103 -17.13 19.84 15.36
C LEU A 103 -16.19 19.20 14.31
N ASN A 104 -15.78 19.92 13.27
CA ASN A 104 -14.95 19.33 12.21
C ASN A 104 -13.63 18.77 12.68
N SER A 105 -12.97 19.47 13.63
CA SER A 105 -11.70 19.00 14.18
C SER A 105 -11.87 17.61 14.81
N MET A 106 -12.96 17.42 15.57
CA MET A 106 -13.29 16.15 16.19
C MET A 106 -13.55 15.04 15.16
N TYR A 107 -14.37 15.30 14.12
CA TYR A 107 -14.62 14.32 13.06
C TYR A 107 -13.34 13.95 12.29
N ARG A 108 -12.51 14.94 11.95
CA ARG A 108 -11.22 14.70 11.27
C ARG A 108 -10.32 13.79 12.11
N THR A 109 -10.26 14.01 13.42
CA THR A 109 -9.53 13.13 14.35
C THR A 109 -10.08 11.71 14.35
N PHE A 110 -11.40 11.53 14.44
CA PHE A 110 -12.00 10.19 14.43
C PHE A 110 -11.73 9.42 13.15
N PHE A 111 -11.85 10.06 11.97
CA PHE A 111 -11.58 9.40 10.69
C PHE A 111 -10.07 9.20 10.44
N PHE A 112 -9.21 10.00 11.06
CA PHE A 112 -7.75 9.84 10.98
C PHE A 112 -7.21 8.78 11.94
N LEU A 113 -7.86 8.57 13.09
CA LEU A 113 -7.38 7.67 14.15
C LEU A 113 -7.02 6.24 13.66
N PRO A 114 -7.81 5.58 12.79
CA PRO A 114 -7.47 4.24 12.28
C PRO A 114 -6.13 4.18 11.54
N PHE A 115 -5.71 5.29 10.91
CA PHE A 115 -4.45 5.33 10.14
C PHE A 115 -3.23 5.12 11.04
N VAL A 116 -3.31 5.57 12.30
CA VAL A 116 -2.24 5.49 13.30
C VAL A 116 -1.98 4.05 13.76
N LEU A 117 -3.00 3.18 13.64
CA LEU A 117 -2.86 1.78 14.03
C LEU A 117 -2.04 0.99 13.00
N ASP A 118 -1.34 -0.02 13.48
CA ASP A 118 -0.60 -0.96 12.64
C ASP A 118 -1.55 -1.82 11.77
N ALA A 119 -1.13 -2.13 10.55
CA ALA A 119 -1.96 -2.88 9.60
C ALA A 119 -2.27 -4.32 10.06
N PHE A 120 -1.35 -4.98 10.77
CA PHE A 120 -1.58 -6.30 11.34
C PHE A 120 -2.64 -6.24 12.43
N VAL A 121 -2.58 -5.26 13.32
CA VAL A 121 -3.56 -5.05 14.40
C VAL A 121 -4.95 -4.78 13.82
N VAL A 122 -5.04 -3.88 12.83
CA VAL A 122 -6.30 -3.61 12.14
C VAL A 122 -6.82 -4.87 11.45
N GLY A 123 -5.94 -5.63 10.80
CA GLY A 123 -6.29 -6.91 10.18
C GLY A 123 -6.93 -7.89 11.16
N ILE A 124 -6.35 -8.08 12.35
CA ILE A 124 -6.91 -8.95 13.40
C ILE A 124 -8.33 -8.50 13.78
N VAL A 125 -8.56 -7.21 14.00
CA VAL A 125 -9.90 -6.69 14.34
C VAL A 125 -10.90 -7.01 13.24
N TRP A 126 -10.51 -6.82 11.98
CA TRP A 126 -11.38 -7.12 10.84
C TRP A 126 -11.65 -8.61 10.65
N THR A 127 -10.75 -9.50 11.08
CA THR A 127 -11.02 -10.94 11.12
C THR A 127 -12.23 -11.26 11.99
N PHE A 128 -12.37 -10.62 13.15
CA PHE A 128 -13.55 -10.79 14.01
C PHE A 128 -14.82 -10.19 13.39
N ILE A 129 -14.71 -9.03 12.74
CA ILE A 129 -15.85 -8.36 12.08
C ILE A 129 -16.38 -9.21 10.90
N TYR A 130 -15.46 -9.79 10.12
CA TYR A 130 -15.76 -10.57 8.91
C TYR A 130 -15.89 -12.07 9.12
N ALA A 131 -15.72 -12.56 10.36
CA ALA A 131 -15.93 -13.96 10.72
C ALA A 131 -17.33 -14.41 10.28
N GLY A 132 -17.51 -15.73 10.06
CA GLY A 132 -18.79 -16.31 9.63
C GLY A 132 -19.90 -16.17 10.68
N ARG A 133 -20.40 -17.28 11.20
CA ARG A 133 -21.57 -17.28 12.11
C ARG A 133 -21.42 -16.38 13.36
N TYR A 134 -20.18 -16.10 13.77
CA TYR A 134 -19.88 -15.26 14.94
C TYR A 134 -19.45 -13.82 14.60
N GLY A 135 -19.36 -13.45 13.31
CA GLY A 135 -18.91 -12.11 12.92
C GLY A 135 -20.00 -11.05 13.06
N LEU A 136 -19.59 -9.85 13.48
CA LEU A 136 -20.49 -8.72 13.68
C LEU A 136 -21.21 -8.35 12.37
N LEU A 137 -20.45 -8.15 11.29
CA LEU A 137 -20.99 -7.69 10.02
C LEU A 137 -21.88 -8.75 9.36
N VAL A 138 -21.48 -10.02 9.47
CA VAL A 138 -22.21 -11.17 8.92
C VAL A 138 -23.57 -11.33 9.60
N ASN A 139 -23.66 -11.12 10.91
CA ASN A 139 -24.92 -11.19 11.64
C ASN A 139 -25.87 -10.03 11.31
N ILE A 140 -25.34 -8.82 11.09
CA ILE A 140 -26.14 -7.65 10.69
C ILE A 140 -26.68 -7.82 9.26
N LEU A 141 -25.87 -8.37 8.35
CA LEU A 141 -26.22 -8.51 6.92
C LEU A 141 -26.84 -9.86 6.57
N LYS A 142 -27.15 -10.71 7.55
CA LYS A 142 -27.67 -12.07 7.38
C LYS A 142 -28.77 -12.20 6.30
N PRO A 143 -29.79 -11.33 6.20
CA PRO A 143 -30.84 -11.48 5.17
C PRO A 143 -30.35 -11.20 3.74
N LEU A 144 -29.21 -10.52 3.57
CA LEU A 144 -28.71 -10.04 2.27
C LEU A 144 -27.58 -10.90 1.69
N ILE A 145 -26.87 -11.68 2.52
CA ILE A 145 -25.57 -12.28 2.16
C ILE A 145 -25.61 -13.78 1.84
N GLY A 146 -26.75 -14.45 2.03
CA GLY A 146 -26.93 -15.86 1.65
C GLY A 146 -25.85 -16.79 2.25
N SER A 147 -25.22 -17.61 1.40
CA SER A 147 -24.21 -18.60 1.84
C SER A 147 -22.91 -18.01 2.38
N ILE A 148 -22.65 -16.71 2.15
CA ILE A 148 -21.50 -16.00 2.76
C ILE A 148 -21.62 -15.98 4.29
N TYR A 149 -22.84 -16.10 4.83
CA TYR A 149 -23.08 -16.22 6.27
C TYR A 149 -22.28 -17.36 6.91
N GLU A 150 -22.11 -18.47 6.20
CA GLU A 150 -21.44 -19.66 6.74
C GLU A 150 -19.92 -19.54 6.70
N THR A 151 -19.37 -19.07 5.59
CA THR A 151 -17.92 -18.97 5.38
C THR A 151 -17.32 -17.67 5.92
N GLY A 152 -18.16 -16.68 6.20
CA GLY A 152 -17.74 -15.29 6.38
C GLY A 152 -17.24 -14.68 5.07
N PHE A 153 -16.90 -13.39 5.12
CA PHE A 153 -16.40 -12.66 3.95
C PHE A 153 -14.98 -13.10 3.56
N LEU A 154 -14.17 -13.51 4.54
CA LEU A 154 -12.78 -13.92 4.31
C LEU A 154 -12.65 -15.36 3.80
N GLY A 155 -13.65 -16.22 4.08
CA GLY A 155 -13.65 -17.61 3.62
C GLY A 155 -14.08 -17.81 2.16
N ASN A 156 -14.65 -16.78 1.51
CA ASN A 156 -15.16 -16.88 0.14
C ASN A 156 -14.23 -16.17 -0.85
N ALA A 157 -13.78 -16.89 -1.89
CA ALA A 157 -12.82 -16.40 -2.87
C ALA A 157 -13.30 -15.15 -3.65
N LYS A 158 -14.61 -14.92 -3.77
CA LYS A 158 -15.16 -13.74 -4.46
C LYS A 158 -15.17 -12.49 -3.59
N THR A 159 -15.30 -12.63 -2.27
CA THR A 159 -15.46 -11.52 -1.35
C THR A 159 -14.19 -11.16 -0.59
N VAL A 160 -13.29 -12.12 -0.40
CA VAL A 160 -12.08 -11.95 0.42
C VAL A 160 -11.26 -10.72 0.03
N MET A 161 -11.00 -10.52 -1.27
CA MET A 161 -10.15 -9.42 -1.74
C MET A 161 -10.84 -8.06 -1.59
N PRO A 162 -12.10 -7.87 -2.04
CA PRO A 162 -12.86 -6.66 -1.73
C PRO A 162 -12.96 -6.35 -0.24
N SER A 163 -13.10 -7.36 0.62
CA SER A 163 -13.20 -7.18 2.07
C SER A 163 -11.89 -6.69 2.68
N VAL A 164 -10.75 -7.27 2.31
CA VAL A 164 -9.43 -6.76 2.72
C VAL A 164 -9.23 -5.32 2.22
N ALA A 165 -9.59 -5.04 0.96
CA ALA A 165 -9.48 -3.69 0.39
C ALA A 165 -10.37 -2.66 1.10
N LEU A 166 -11.59 -3.04 1.49
CA LEU A 166 -12.49 -2.16 2.24
C LEU A 166 -11.94 -1.87 3.64
N ALA A 167 -11.50 -2.91 4.36
CA ALA A 167 -10.90 -2.76 5.69
C ALA A 167 -9.68 -1.81 5.66
N MET A 168 -8.78 -2.02 4.68
CA MET A 168 -7.60 -1.17 4.53
C MET A 168 -7.92 0.23 3.98
N THR A 169 -9.00 0.40 3.21
CA THR A 169 -9.48 1.73 2.84
C THR A 169 -9.97 2.49 4.06
N LEU A 170 -10.77 1.87 4.92
CA LEU A 170 -11.27 2.52 6.14
C LEU A 170 -10.12 2.88 7.10
N LYS A 171 -9.05 2.07 7.12
CA LYS A 171 -7.79 2.42 7.79
C LYS A 171 -7.11 3.64 7.15
N GLY A 172 -6.97 3.65 5.83
CA GLY A 172 -6.15 4.60 5.07
C GLY A 172 -6.83 5.93 4.74
N ALA A 173 -8.16 5.97 4.67
CA ALA A 173 -8.90 7.09 4.09
C ALA A 173 -8.75 8.38 4.89
N GLY A 174 -8.51 8.29 6.20
CA GLY A 174 -8.25 9.46 7.04
C GLY A 174 -7.02 10.25 6.62
N PHE A 175 -5.95 9.56 6.21
CA PHE A 175 -4.73 10.22 5.73
C PHE A 175 -4.98 10.96 4.40
N GLY A 176 -5.62 10.28 3.44
CA GLY A 176 -5.99 10.90 2.16
C GLY A 176 -6.97 12.06 2.32
N MET A 177 -7.90 11.97 3.26
CA MET A 177 -8.83 13.06 3.59
C MET A 177 -8.08 14.33 3.99
N ILE A 178 -7.07 14.25 4.87
CA ILE A 178 -6.31 15.43 5.30
C ILE A 178 -5.56 16.05 4.12
N LEU A 179 -4.93 15.21 3.28
CA LEU A 179 -4.22 15.69 2.09
C LEU A 179 -5.16 16.40 1.11
N TYR A 180 -6.33 15.82 0.85
CA TYR A 180 -7.31 16.45 -0.03
C TYR A 180 -7.91 17.72 0.58
N ILE A 181 -8.15 17.79 1.89
CA ILE A 181 -8.60 19.04 2.53
C ILE A 181 -7.56 20.14 2.30
N ALA A 182 -6.27 19.85 2.54
CA ALA A 182 -5.19 20.81 2.32
C ALA A 182 -5.12 21.26 0.85
N ALA A 183 -5.26 20.33 -0.11
CA ALA A 183 -5.27 20.65 -1.53
C ALA A 183 -6.46 21.52 -1.93
N LEU A 184 -7.66 21.16 -1.44
CA LEU A 184 -8.90 21.89 -1.72
C LEU A 184 -8.88 23.29 -1.11
N ASP A 185 -8.34 23.44 0.10
CA ASP A 185 -8.20 24.73 0.77
C ASP A 185 -7.14 25.63 0.12
N GLY A 186 -6.20 25.05 -0.64
CA GLY A 186 -5.23 25.78 -1.46
C GLY A 186 -5.79 26.38 -2.76
N ILE A 187 -7.01 26.00 -3.18
CA ILE A 187 -7.63 26.55 -4.40
C ILE A 187 -8.21 27.94 -4.07
N PRO A 188 -7.77 29.02 -4.76
CA PRO A 188 -8.29 30.37 -4.54
C PRO A 188 -9.79 30.43 -4.84
N LYS A 189 -10.54 31.24 -4.07
CA LYS A 189 -12.01 31.33 -4.22
C LYS A 189 -12.41 31.93 -5.56
N GLU A 190 -11.58 32.85 -6.06
CA GLU A 190 -11.74 33.57 -7.31
C GLU A 190 -11.83 32.61 -8.51
N VAL A 191 -11.15 31.46 -8.45
CA VAL A 191 -11.23 30.41 -9.47
C VAL A 191 -12.63 29.80 -9.55
N TYR A 192 -13.27 29.61 -8.39
CA TYR A 192 -14.64 29.09 -8.35
C TYR A 192 -15.67 30.14 -8.76
N GLU A 193 -15.45 31.41 -8.40
CA GLU A 193 -16.32 32.53 -8.80
C GLU A 193 -16.27 32.76 -10.31
N ALA A 194 -15.07 32.76 -10.91
CA ALA A 194 -14.91 32.85 -12.36
C ALA A 194 -15.62 31.69 -13.09
N ALA A 195 -15.48 30.46 -12.59
CA ALA A 195 -16.17 29.31 -13.16
C ALA A 195 -17.71 29.44 -13.07
N GLU A 196 -18.24 30.04 -11.99
CA GLU A 196 -19.68 30.31 -11.87
C GLU A 196 -20.16 31.36 -12.87
N LEU A 197 -19.38 32.41 -13.12
CA LEU A 197 -19.66 33.41 -14.16
C LEU A 197 -19.71 32.78 -15.56
N ASP A 198 -18.86 31.78 -15.82
CA ASP A 198 -18.83 30.99 -17.06
C ASP A 198 -19.91 29.87 -17.12
N GLY A 199 -20.81 29.79 -16.12
CA GLY A 199 -21.92 28.84 -16.08
C GLY A 199 -21.56 27.42 -15.63
N ALA A 200 -20.39 27.21 -15.02
CA ALA A 200 -20.05 25.94 -14.39
C ALA A 200 -20.66 25.85 -12.97
N THR A 201 -21.68 25.00 -12.82
CA THR A 201 -22.36 24.73 -11.54
C THR A 201 -22.32 23.26 -11.14
N GLY A 202 -22.39 22.99 -9.83
CA GLY A 202 -22.47 21.63 -9.27
C GLY A 202 -21.33 20.71 -9.71
N LEU A 203 -21.69 19.60 -10.38
CA LEU A 203 -20.74 18.60 -10.89
C LEU A 203 -19.76 19.19 -11.91
N LYS A 204 -20.12 20.23 -12.67
CA LYS A 204 -19.19 20.87 -13.61
C LYS A 204 -17.96 21.42 -12.88
N LYS A 205 -18.15 22.08 -11.72
CA LYS A 205 -17.03 22.58 -10.89
C LYS A 205 -16.20 21.44 -10.29
N LEU A 206 -16.80 20.30 -10.00
CA LEU A 206 -16.04 19.13 -9.54
C LEU A 206 -15.12 18.61 -10.66
N TRP A 207 -15.69 18.32 -11.83
CA TRP A 207 -14.97 17.69 -12.94
C TRP A 207 -13.97 18.60 -13.65
N TYR A 208 -14.31 19.88 -13.84
CA TYR A 208 -13.50 20.79 -14.67
C TYR A 208 -12.58 21.72 -13.87
N ILE A 209 -12.85 21.95 -12.58
CA ILE A 209 -12.05 22.85 -11.75
C ILE A 209 -11.36 22.07 -10.63
N THR A 210 -12.14 21.41 -9.80
CA THR A 210 -11.64 20.81 -8.55
C THR A 210 -10.72 19.62 -8.81
N LEU A 211 -11.18 18.63 -9.58
CA LEU A 211 -10.41 17.41 -9.85
C LEU A 211 -9.08 17.70 -10.58
N PRO A 212 -9.03 18.58 -11.60
CA PRO A 212 -7.76 18.98 -12.22
C PRO A 212 -6.82 19.69 -11.25
N LEU A 213 -7.31 20.62 -10.42
CA LEU A 213 -6.45 21.38 -9.52
C LEU A 213 -5.87 20.56 -8.36
N ILE A 214 -6.58 19.51 -7.92
CA ILE A 214 -6.06 18.58 -6.88
C ILE A 214 -5.31 17.36 -7.45
N GLN A 215 -5.17 17.27 -8.78
CA GLN A 215 -4.47 16.18 -9.48
C GLN A 215 -3.07 15.87 -8.94
N PRO A 216 -2.25 16.85 -8.47
CA PRO A 216 -0.95 16.53 -7.85
C PRO A 216 -1.09 15.65 -6.60
N VAL A 217 -2.10 15.89 -5.77
CA VAL A 217 -2.37 15.08 -4.58
C VAL A 217 -2.93 13.72 -4.95
N THR A 218 -3.84 13.65 -5.92
CA THR A 218 -4.30 12.36 -6.46
C THR A 218 -3.15 11.55 -7.02
N THR A 219 -2.21 12.20 -7.72
CA THR A 219 -1.03 11.56 -8.30
C THR A 219 -0.13 10.98 -7.21
N PHE A 220 0.10 11.76 -6.15
CA PHE A 220 0.82 11.30 -4.97
C PHE A 220 0.14 10.08 -4.32
N MET A 221 -1.18 10.11 -4.13
CA MET A 221 -1.92 8.99 -3.56
C MET A 221 -1.85 7.73 -4.41
N VAL A 222 -1.87 7.83 -5.75
CA VAL A 222 -1.69 6.68 -6.63
C VAL A 222 -0.28 6.11 -6.50
N ILE A 223 0.76 6.94 -6.45
CA ILE A 223 2.15 6.48 -6.30
C ILE A 223 2.33 5.75 -4.97
N ILE A 224 1.88 6.34 -3.87
CA ILE A 224 1.94 5.71 -2.54
C ILE A 224 1.10 4.43 -2.51
N GLY A 225 -0.06 4.43 -3.16
CA GLY A 225 -0.91 3.25 -3.27
C GLY A 225 -0.26 2.10 -4.05
N ILE A 226 0.45 2.39 -5.14
CA ILE A 226 1.21 1.38 -5.91
C ILE A 226 2.31 0.77 -5.05
N ILE A 227 3.10 1.61 -4.37
CA ILE A 227 4.17 1.16 -3.48
C ILE A 227 3.57 0.29 -2.36
N GLY A 228 2.53 0.79 -1.70
CA GLY A 228 1.85 0.10 -0.61
C GLY A 228 1.27 -1.26 -1.02
N ALA A 229 0.60 -1.34 -2.17
CA ALA A 229 0.05 -2.59 -2.67
C ALA A 229 1.14 -3.61 -3.01
N LEU A 230 2.24 -3.20 -3.65
CA LEU A 230 3.35 -4.11 -3.97
C LEU A 230 4.08 -4.64 -2.73
N SER A 231 4.10 -3.84 -1.66
CA SER A 231 4.65 -4.23 -0.35
C SER A 231 3.62 -4.85 0.60
N ALA A 232 2.38 -5.06 0.17
CA ALA A 232 1.30 -5.53 1.02
C ALA A 232 1.64 -6.91 1.62
N PHE A 233 1.45 -7.04 2.93
CA PHE A 233 1.83 -8.25 3.67
C PHE A 233 1.02 -8.40 4.95
N ALA A 234 1.15 -7.42 5.86
CA ALA A 234 0.68 -7.52 7.23
C ALA A 234 -0.84 -7.79 7.31
N GLU A 235 -1.62 -7.10 6.49
CA GLU A 235 -3.07 -7.26 6.40
C GLU A 235 -3.47 -8.65 5.89
N PHE A 236 -2.74 -9.19 4.91
CA PHE A 236 -3.03 -10.50 4.34
C PHE A 236 -2.60 -11.63 5.27
N TYR A 237 -1.44 -11.45 5.91
CA TYR A 237 -0.94 -12.35 6.94
C TYR A 237 -1.90 -12.44 8.13
N ALA A 238 -2.38 -11.29 8.63
CA ALA A 238 -3.33 -11.22 9.74
C ALA A 238 -4.72 -11.79 9.40
N MET A 239 -5.26 -11.43 8.23
CA MET A 239 -6.67 -11.69 7.92
C MET A 239 -6.91 -13.06 7.30
N THR A 240 -5.96 -13.56 6.52
CA THR A 240 -6.24 -14.70 5.61
C THR A 240 -5.13 -15.73 5.53
N GLY A 241 -3.90 -15.40 5.92
CA GLY A 241 -2.73 -16.27 5.69
C GLY A 241 -2.52 -16.63 4.21
N GLY A 242 -3.06 -15.84 3.27
CA GLY A 242 -3.03 -16.10 1.83
C GLY A 242 -4.21 -16.91 1.28
N GLY A 243 -5.14 -17.36 2.13
CA GLY A 243 -6.35 -18.07 1.71
C GLY A 243 -7.50 -17.18 1.22
N PRO A 244 -8.65 -17.77 0.83
CA PRO A 244 -8.89 -19.19 0.62
C PRO A 244 -8.12 -19.73 -0.61
N ILE A 245 -8.00 -21.05 -0.69
CA ILE A 245 -7.35 -21.72 -1.83
C ILE A 245 -8.32 -21.77 -3.01
N VAL A 246 -7.82 -21.42 -4.19
CA VAL A 246 -8.50 -21.51 -5.49
C VAL A 246 -7.66 -22.34 -6.45
N TYR A 247 -8.30 -23.05 -7.38
CA TYR A 247 -7.57 -23.80 -8.40
C TYR A 247 -7.35 -22.94 -9.65
N LYS A 248 -6.10 -22.54 -9.88
CA LYS A 248 -5.70 -21.66 -11.00
C LYS A 248 -4.39 -22.16 -11.59
N TRP A 249 -4.27 -22.08 -12.92
CA TRP A 249 -3.07 -22.53 -13.67
C TRP A 249 -2.63 -23.98 -13.37
N GLY A 250 -3.59 -24.84 -13.05
CA GLY A 250 -3.36 -26.25 -12.70
C GLY A 250 -2.78 -26.47 -11.30
N ALA A 251 -2.87 -25.50 -10.40
CA ALA A 251 -2.35 -25.60 -9.04
C ALA A 251 -3.32 -25.00 -8.00
N PRO A 252 -3.32 -25.51 -6.75
CA PRO A 252 -3.99 -24.87 -5.62
C PRO A 252 -3.20 -23.62 -5.21
N LEU A 253 -3.78 -22.45 -5.43
CA LEU A 253 -3.15 -21.16 -5.19
C LEU A 253 -4.00 -20.33 -4.23
N GLY A 254 -3.36 -19.52 -3.39
CA GLY A 254 -4.06 -18.66 -2.44
C GLY A 254 -4.68 -17.44 -3.12
N MET A 255 -5.97 -17.19 -2.93
CA MET A 255 -6.68 -16.04 -3.54
C MET A 255 -6.18 -14.69 -3.02
N THR A 256 -5.49 -14.68 -1.89
CA THR A 256 -4.90 -13.49 -1.26
C THR A 256 -3.41 -13.61 -1.02
N LYS A 257 -2.75 -14.56 -1.69
CA LYS A 257 -1.31 -14.76 -1.60
C LYS A 257 -0.58 -13.68 -2.37
N VAL A 258 -0.53 -12.46 -1.82
CA VAL A 258 0.18 -11.31 -2.40
C VAL A 258 1.70 -11.49 -2.38
N THR A 259 2.41 -10.65 -3.13
CA THR A 259 3.86 -10.71 -3.30
C THR A 259 4.63 -10.60 -1.99
N GLY A 260 4.17 -9.78 -1.05
CA GLY A 260 4.78 -9.69 0.28
C GLY A 260 4.67 -10.99 1.08
N LEU A 261 3.55 -11.71 0.96
CA LEU A 261 3.37 -13.01 1.61
C LEU A 261 4.20 -14.12 0.94
N TYR A 262 4.29 -14.08 -0.39
CA TYR A 262 5.20 -14.96 -1.16
C TYR A 262 6.66 -14.79 -0.70
N LEU A 263 7.13 -13.54 -0.62
CA LEU A 263 8.45 -13.18 -0.12
C LEU A 263 8.65 -13.70 1.31
N PHE A 264 7.70 -13.41 2.20
CA PHE A 264 7.77 -13.82 3.61
C PHE A 264 7.84 -15.34 3.78
N ASN A 265 7.11 -16.11 2.96
CA ASN A 265 7.17 -17.57 3.01
C ASN A 265 8.57 -18.08 2.64
N HIS A 266 9.22 -17.48 1.65
CA HIS A 266 10.59 -17.86 1.30
C HIS A 266 11.61 -17.42 2.34
N PHE A 267 11.43 -16.23 2.92
CA PHE A 267 12.23 -15.77 4.04
C PHE A 267 12.12 -16.73 5.25
N SER A 268 10.90 -17.09 5.63
CA SER A 268 10.61 -17.99 6.76
C SER A 268 11.17 -19.40 6.53
N ASN A 269 11.28 -19.84 5.28
CA ASN A 269 11.89 -21.11 4.90
C ASN A 269 13.42 -21.01 4.69
N LEU A 270 14.06 -19.97 5.22
CA LEU A 270 15.51 -19.71 5.12
C LEU A 270 16.04 -19.61 3.67
N ARG A 271 15.15 -19.40 2.68
CA ARG A 271 15.50 -19.12 1.29
C ARG A 271 15.77 -17.62 1.11
N LEU A 272 16.73 -17.10 1.88
CA LEU A 272 17.01 -15.67 1.97
C LEU A 272 17.35 -15.02 0.63
N GLY A 273 18.14 -15.70 -0.21
CA GLY A 273 18.50 -15.15 -1.52
C GLY A 273 17.34 -15.02 -2.49
N LEU A 274 16.39 -15.95 -2.44
CA LEU A 274 15.17 -15.88 -3.25
C LEU A 274 14.20 -14.82 -2.71
N ALA A 275 14.07 -14.70 -1.39
CA ALA A 275 13.30 -13.61 -0.78
C ALA A 275 13.90 -12.24 -1.12
N ALA A 276 15.23 -12.08 -1.05
CA ALA A 276 15.92 -10.87 -1.45
C ALA A 276 15.73 -10.56 -2.94
N ALA A 277 15.89 -11.55 -3.82
CA ALA A 277 15.62 -11.39 -5.26
C ALA A 277 14.17 -10.93 -5.52
N THR A 278 13.20 -11.48 -4.80
CA THR A 278 11.80 -11.06 -4.85
C THR A 278 11.66 -9.58 -4.50
N SER A 279 12.26 -9.13 -3.39
CA SER A 279 12.26 -7.72 -2.98
C SER A 279 12.78 -6.78 -4.07
N PHE A 280 13.88 -7.13 -4.74
CA PHE A 280 14.43 -6.30 -5.82
C PHE A 280 13.55 -6.26 -7.06
N VAL A 281 12.94 -7.38 -7.43
CA VAL A 281 11.97 -7.40 -8.54
C VAL A 281 10.79 -6.48 -8.21
N LEU A 282 10.26 -6.54 -6.99
CA LEU A 282 9.17 -5.66 -6.54
C LEU A 282 9.58 -4.19 -6.51
N LEU A 283 10.80 -3.87 -6.07
CA LEU A 283 11.35 -2.52 -6.10
C LEU A 283 11.40 -1.97 -7.53
N VAL A 284 11.93 -2.74 -8.48
CA VAL A 284 12.00 -2.35 -9.90
C VAL A 284 10.60 -2.14 -10.47
N LEU A 285 9.65 -3.03 -10.16
CA LEU A 285 8.26 -2.89 -10.58
C LEU A 285 7.60 -1.64 -9.98
N ALA A 286 7.80 -1.37 -8.69
CA ALA A 286 7.26 -0.19 -8.02
C ALA A 286 7.81 1.09 -8.67
N LEU A 287 9.13 1.19 -8.84
CA LEU A 287 9.77 2.33 -9.51
C LEU A 287 9.28 2.49 -10.95
N GLY A 288 9.21 1.41 -11.72
CA GLY A 288 8.74 1.42 -13.11
C GLY A 288 7.31 1.95 -13.22
N LEU A 289 6.40 1.42 -12.40
CA LEU A 289 4.99 1.85 -12.38
C LEU A 289 4.85 3.30 -11.91
N SER A 290 5.52 3.69 -10.83
CA SER A 290 5.46 5.06 -10.29
C SER A 290 6.03 6.10 -11.27
N ILE A 291 7.17 5.82 -11.91
CA ILE A 291 7.78 6.73 -12.89
C ILE A 291 6.89 6.86 -14.13
N THR A 292 6.37 5.74 -14.62
CA THR A 292 5.48 5.73 -15.80
C THR A 292 4.23 6.56 -15.54
N TYR A 293 3.60 6.35 -14.39
CA TYR A 293 2.42 7.12 -14.00
C TYR A 293 2.72 8.61 -13.84
N SER A 294 3.83 8.97 -13.18
CA SER A 294 4.24 10.38 -13.02
C SER A 294 4.51 11.06 -14.36
N LYS A 295 5.15 10.37 -15.31
CA LYS A 295 5.42 10.89 -16.66
C LYS A 295 4.13 11.11 -17.47
N ILE A 296 3.16 10.21 -17.35
CA ILE A 296 1.85 10.35 -18.02
C ILE A 296 1.10 11.57 -17.47
N GLN A 297 1.15 11.78 -16.15
CA GLN A 297 0.50 12.92 -15.50
C GLN A 297 1.13 14.27 -15.86
N ARG A 298 2.47 14.36 -15.94
CA ARG A 298 3.16 15.62 -16.30
C ARG A 298 2.95 16.08 -17.74
N LYS A 299 2.50 15.19 -18.62
CA LYS A 299 2.20 15.50 -20.03
C LYS A 299 0.78 16.04 -20.25
N ARG A 300 -0.07 16.00 -19.22
CA ARG A 300 -1.43 16.57 -19.22
C ARG A 300 -1.42 17.87 -18.44
#